data_AF-A0A9P6XPD3-F1
#
_entry.id   AF-A0A9P6XPD3-F1
#
_cell.length_a   1.000
_cell.length_b   1.000
_cell.length_c   1.000
_cell.angle_alpha   90.00
_cell.angle_beta   90.00
_cell.angle_gamma   90.00
#
_symmetry.space_group_name_H-M   'P 1'
#
loop_
_entity.id
_entity.type
_entity.pdbx_description
1 polymer ?
#
loop_
_entity_poly.entity_id
_entity_poly.type
_entity_poly.pdbx_seq_one_letter_code
_entity_poly.pdbx_strand_id
1 'polypeptide(L)'
;MSGRTVRFHTAICLSRAGESFTAIDLTEVRFRALEQDEIARYVAAEQPLDCAGSFKCEGLGISLFEAIDNRDPTALVGLPLIALCGLLRKAGFAVP
;
A
#
# COMPACT_ATOMS: atom_id res chain seq x y z
N MET A 1 4.95 13.56 7.28
CA MET A 1 5.52 12.21 7.14
C MET A 1 7.04 12.22 6.95
N SER A 2 7.63 13.34 6.48
CA SER A 2 9.09 13.56 6.40
C SER A 2 9.88 13.00 7.60
N GLY A 3 10.93 12.24 7.30
CA GLY A 3 11.87 11.65 8.27
C GLY A 3 11.27 10.58 9.19
N ARG A 4 10.10 10.03 8.87
CA ARG A 4 9.42 9.02 9.69
C ARG A 4 9.12 7.75 8.91
N THR A 5 9.00 6.64 9.64
CA THR A 5 8.39 5.42 9.14
C THR A 5 6.87 5.49 9.32
N VAL A 6 6.13 5.22 8.25
CA VAL A 6 4.67 5.17 8.22
C VAL A 6 4.23 3.72 7.96
N ARG A 7 3.20 3.26 8.66
CA ARG A 7 2.66 1.90 8.54
C ARG A 7 1.34 1.92 7.79
N PHE A 8 1.24 1.10 6.75
CA PHE A 8 0.04 0.89 5.96
C PHE A 8 -0.51 -0.49 6.24
N HIS A 9 -1.73 -0.54 6.78
CA HIS A 9 -2.45 -1.77 7.03
C HIS A 9 -3.52 -1.95 5.95
N THR A 10 -3.39 -2.99 5.14
CA THR A 10 -4.37 -3.30 4.09
C THR A 10 -5.04 -4.62 4.44
N ALA A 11 -6.31 -4.53 4.85
CA ALA A 11 -7.12 -5.68 5.23
C ALA A 11 -8.03 -6.11 4.07
N ILE A 12 -8.23 -7.41 3.91
CA ILE A 12 -9.16 -8.00 2.95
C ILE A 12 -10.07 -9.01 3.62
N CYS A 13 -11.28 -9.13 3.09
CA CYS A 13 -12.24 -10.17 3.45
C CYS A 13 -12.82 -10.79 2.17
N LEU A 14 -12.76 -12.11 2.07
CA LEU A 14 -13.43 -12.91 1.06
C LEU A 14 -14.59 -13.65 1.74
N SER A 15 -15.83 -13.30 1.39
CA SER A 15 -17.02 -13.97 1.92
C SER A 15 -17.73 -14.76 0.83
N ARG A 16 -18.05 -16.02 1.11
CA ARG A 16 -18.75 -16.92 0.19
C ARG A 16 -19.57 -17.95 0.96
N ALA A 17 -20.84 -18.13 0.59
CA ALA A 17 -21.69 -19.22 1.07
C ALA A 17 -21.73 -19.38 2.62
N GLY A 18 -21.67 -18.27 3.34
CA GLY A 18 -21.66 -18.26 4.82
C GLY A 18 -20.27 -18.40 5.45
N GLU A 19 -19.23 -18.67 4.67
CA GLU A 19 -17.84 -18.65 5.11
C GLU A 19 -17.20 -17.29 4.85
N SER A 20 -16.24 -16.92 5.70
CA SER A 20 -15.48 -15.68 5.59
C SER A 20 -14.00 -15.96 5.84
N PHE A 21 -13.16 -15.57 4.91
CA PHE A 21 -11.71 -15.60 5.06
C PHE A 21 -11.19 -14.18 5.11
N THR A 22 -10.32 -13.88 6.07
CA THR A 22 -9.71 -12.55 6.22
C THR A 22 -8.21 -12.65 6.18
N ALA A 23 -7.57 -11.57 5.75
CA ALA A 23 -6.14 -11.39 5.85
C ALA A 23 -5.82 -9.90 6.02
N ILE A 24 -4.66 -9.62 6.60
CA ILE A 24 -4.11 -8.27 6.73
C ILE A 24 -2.66 -8.31 6.28
N ASP A 25 -2.26 -7.31 5.49
CA ASP A 25 -0.87 -7.06 5.15
C ASP A 25 -0.42 -5.74 5.81
N LEU A 26 0.84 -5.72 6.25
CA LEU A 26 1.50 -4.55 6.77
C LEU A 26 2.64 -4.18 5.83
N THR A 27 2.61 -2.95 5.33
CA THR A 27 3.73 -2.32 4.63
C THR A 27 4.28 -1.17 5.47
N GLU A 28 5.59 -1.14 5.66
CA GLU A 28 6.29 -0.04 6.31
C GLU A 28 7.03 0.81 5.27
N VAL A 29 6.73 2.11 5.22
CA VAL A 29 7.37 3.06 4.30
C VAL A 29 8.21 4.04 5.12
N ARG A 30 9.53 4.03 4.91
CA ARG A 30 10.44 5.01 5.51
C ARG A 30 10.60 6.21 4.57
N PHE A 31 10.19 7.39 5.03
CA PHE A 31 10.37 8.63 4.28
C PHE A 31 11.77 9.20 4.50
N ARG A 32 12.35 9.78 3.43
CA ARG A 32 13.51 10.66 3.58
C ARG A 32 13.16 11.86 4.46
N ALA A 33 14.18 12.53 4.99
CA ALA A 33 14.01 13.91 5.42
C ALA A 33 13.80 14.76 4.15
N LEU A 34 12.60 15.33 4.02
CA LEU A 34 12.19 16.14 2.88
C LEU A 34 12.23 17.63 3.23
N GLU A 35 12.75 18.42 2.31
CA GLU A 35 12.67 19.87 2.37
C GLU A 35 11.30 20.37 1.86
N GLN A 36 10.94 21.59 2.27
CA GLN A 36 9.63 22.16 1.93
C GLN A 36 9.45 22.35 0.42
N ASP A 37 10.52 22.69 -0.30
CA ASP A 37 10.50 22.87 -1.76
C ASP A 37 10.38 21.53 -2.50
N GLU A 38 10.93 20.44 -1.98
CA GLU A 38 10.71 19.08 -2.52
C GLU A 38 9.23 18.71 -2.40
N ILE A 39 8.62 18.95 -1.24
CA ILE A 39 7.21 18.67 -0.99
C ILE A 39 6.31 19.49 -1.93
N ALA A 40 6.57 20.79 -2.06
CA ALA A 40 5.78 21.67 -2.93
C ALA A 40 5.83 21.23 -4.39
N ARG A 41 7.04 20.91 -4.90
CA ARG A 41 7.25 20.41 -6.27
C ARG A 41 6.51 19.11 -6.51
N TYR A 42 6.57 18.19 -5.55
CA TYR A 42 5.88 16.92 -5.62
C TYR A 42 4.35 17.10 -5.65
N VAL A 43 3.79 17.91 -4.74
CA VAL A 43 2.34 18.14 -4.67
C VAL A 43 1.83 18.80 -5.96
N ALA A 44 2.57 19.76 -6.52
CA ALA A 44 2.21 20.42 -7.78
C ALA A 44 2.22 19.46 -8.98
N ALA A 45 3.18 18.53 -9.02
CA ALA A 45 3.33 17.58 -10.12
C ALA A 45 2.35 16.39 -10.02
N GLU A 46 2.24 15.77 -8.84
CA GLU A 46 1.52 14.50 -8.65
C GLU A 46 0.05 14.68 -8.24
N GLN A 47 -0.29 15.87 -7.72
CA GLN A 47 -1.61 16.23 -7.18
C GLN A 47 -2.21 15.11 -6.29
N PRO A 48 -1.52 14.69 -5.22
CA PRO A 48 -1.89 13.52 -4.43
C PRO A 48 -2.98 13.83 -3.38
N LEU A 49 -3.86 14.80 -3.66
CA LEU A 49 -4.79 15.38 -2.67
C LEU A 49 -5.90 14.40 -2.27
N ASP A 50 -6.25 13.47 -3.16
CA ASP A 50 -7.30 12.46 -2.95
C ASP A 50 -6.74 11.09 -2.51
N CYS A 51 -5.49 11.05 -2.02
CA CYS A 51 -4.83 9.82 -1.60
C CYS A 51 -4.55 9.83 -0.09
N ALA A 52 -4.77 8.69 0.56
CA ALA A 52 -4.42 8.52 1.97
C ALA A 52 -2.91 8.71 2.17
N GLY A 53 -2.53 9.67 3.01
CA GLY A 53 -1.13 10.01 3.26
C GLY A 53 -0.50 10.93 2.22
N SER A 54 -1.27 11.42 1.24
CA SER A 54 -0.85 12.41 0.25
C SER A 54 0.39 11.99 -0.55
N PHE A 55 0.51 10.70 -0.87
CA PHE A 55 1.46 10.20 -1.85
C PHE A 55 0.90 9.05 -2.68
N LYS A 56 1.56 8.75 -3.82
CA LYS A 56 1.27 7.60 -4.68
C LYS A 56 2.56 6.83 -4.90
N CYS A 57 2.67 5.62 -4.36
CA CYS A 57 3.90 4.82 -4.46
C CYS A 57 4.16 4.33 -5.90
N GLU A 58 3.10 4.23 -6.70
CA GLU A 58 3.07 3.87 -8.10
C GLU A 58 3.43 5.01 -9.06
N GLY A 59 3.53 6.26 -8.54
CA GLY A 59 3.87 7.46 -9.30
C GLY A 59 5.16 8.11 -8.80
N LEU A 60 5.20 9.44 -8.76
CA LEU A 60 6.39 10.17 -8.27
C LEU A 60 6.64 9.97 -6.77
N GLY A 61 5.72 9.37 -6.01
CA GLY A 61 5.88 9.20 -4.57
C GLY A 61 7.11 8.38 -4.19
N ILE A 62 7.56 7.48 -5.07
CA ILE A 62 8.79 6.68 -4.86
C ILE A 62 10.03 7.55 -4.59
N SER A 63 10.09 8.78 -5.13
CA SER A 63 11.21 9.70 -4.89
C SER A 63 11.26 10.28 -3.48
N LEU A 64 10.18 10.13 -2.70
CA LEU A 64 10.07 10.65 -1.34
C LEU A 64 10.55 9.64 -0.29
N PHE A 65 10.70 8.38 -0.66
CA PHE A 65 11.00 7.29 0.26
C PHE A 65 12.49 6.99 0.30
N GLU A 66 12.94 6.54 1.47
CA GLU A 66 14.24 5.93 1.65
C GLU A 66 14.17 4.41 1.47
N ALA A 67 13.09 3.79 1.94
CA ALA A 67 12.84 2.36 1.82
C ALA A 67 11.35 2.03 1.91
N ILE A 68 10.95 0.93 1.28
CA ILE A 68 9.65 0.27 1.48
C ILE A 68 9.95 -1.16 1.92
N ASP A 69 9.45 -1.55 3.09
CA ASP A 69 9.48 -2.92 3.59
C ASP A 69 8.06 -3.49 3.46
N ASN A 70 7.91 -4.50 2.60
CA ASN A 70 6.64 -5.18 2.38
C ASN A 70 6.84 -6.65 2.02
N ARG A 71 5.77 -7.41 2.26
CA ARG A 71 5.66 -8.77 1.72
C ARG A 71 4.99 -8.78 0.35
N ASP A 72 4.05 -7.86 0.14
CA ASP A 72 3.23 -7.77 -1.07
C ASP A 72 3.16 -6.30 -1.54
N PRO A 73 3.83 -5.92 -2.63
CA PRO A 73 3.80 -4.57 -3.15
C PRO A 73 2.39 -4.07 -3.49
N THR A 74 1.46 -4.95 -3.86
CA THR A 74 0.10 -4.53 -4.21
C THR A 74 -0.75 -4.21 -2.98
N ALA A 75 -0.32 -4.63 -1.78
CA ALA A 75 -0.95 -4.22 -0.53
C ALA A 75 -0.86 -2.71 -0.31
N LEU A 76 0.28 -2.09 -0.63
CA LEU A 76 0.47 -0.64 -0.52
C LEU A 76 -0.38 0.13 -1.54
N VAL A 77 -0.62 -0.45 -2.72
CA VAL A 77 -1.54 0.09 -3.74
C VAL A 77 -3.01 0.00 -3.27
N GLY A 78 -3.33 -1.02 -2.45
CA GLY A 78 -4.64 -1.13 -1.80
C GLY A 78 -5.26 -2.53 -1.79
N LEU A 79 -4.60 -3.54 -2.40
CA LEU A 79 -5.11 -4.91 -2.40
C LEU A 79 -3.96 -5.93 -2.30
N PRO A 80 -3.79 -6.65 -1.17
CA PRO A 80 -2.76 -7.67 -1.00
C PRO A 80 -3.10 -8.92 -1.84
N LEU A 81 -2.58 -8.96 -3.07
CA LEU A 81 -2.89 -10.01 -4.04
C LEU A 81 -2.28 -11.37 -3.66
N ILE A 82 -1.12 -11.40 -3.00
CA ILE A 82 -0.52 -12.63 -2.49
C ILE A 82 -1.46 -13.27 -1.46
N ALA A 83 -1.97 -12.48 -0.52
CA ALA A 83 -2.93 -12.94 0.47
C ALA A 83 -4.26 -13.36 -0.18
N LEU A 84 -4.80 -12.53 -1.09
CA LEU A 84 -6.04 -12.81 -1.80
C LEU A 84 -5.98 -14.13 -2.59
N CYS A 85 -4.91 -14.37 -3.35
CA CYS A 85 -4.69 -15.65 -4.04
C CYS A 85 -4.70 -16.83 -3.07
N GLY A 86 -4.12 -16.67 -1.88
CA GLY A 86 -4.20 -17.67 -0.81
C GLY A 86 -5.64 -17.92 -0.34
N LEU A 87 -6.44 -16.87 -0.15
CA LEU A 87 -7.84 -16.98 0.25
C LEU A 87 -8.72 -17.60 -0.84
N LEU A 88 -8.48 -17.26 -2.11
CA LEU A 88 -9.21 -17.82 -3.26
C LEU A 88 -8.98 -19.33 -3.37
N ARG A 89 -7.75 -19.82 -3.20
CA ARG A 89 -7.47 -21.26 -3.15
C ARG A 89 -8.19 -21.96 -2.00
N LYS A 90 -8.25 -21.34 -0.81
CA LYS A 90 -9.01 -21.85 0.33
C LYS A 90 -10.51 -21.92 0.03
N ALA A 91 -11.03 -20.96 -0.73
CA ALA A 91 -12.43 -20.92 -1.17
C ALA A 91 -12.72 -21.79 -2.41
N GLY A 92 -11.78 -22.64 -2.84
CA GLY A 92 -11.95 -23.62 -3.91
C GLY A 92 -11.79 -23.07 -5.34
N PHE A 93 -11.24 -21.86 -5.51
CA PHE A 93 -10.93 -21.33 -6.83
C PHE A 93 -9.53 -21.75 -7.28
N ALA A 94 -9.40 -22.09 -8.57
CA ALA A 94 -8.09 -22.22 -9.20
C ALA A 94 -7.48 -20.83 -9.37
N VAL A 95 -6.21 -20.68 -8.99
CA VAL A 95 -5.41 -19.47 -9.19
C VAL A 95 -3.95 -19.85 -9.48
N PRO A 96 -3.34 -19.33 -10.56
CA PRO A 96 -3.93 -18.39 -11.51
C PRO A 96 -5.14 -18.98 -12.24
#